data_AF-A0A7J8YLX7-F1
#
_entry.id   AF-A0A7J8YLX7-F1
#
_cell.length_a   1.000
_cell.length_b   1.000
_cell.length_c   1.000
_cell.angle_alpha   90.00
_cell.angle_beta   90.00
_cell.angle_gamma   90.00
#
_symmetry.space_group_name_H-M   'P 1'
#
loop_
_entity.id
_entity.type
_entity.pdbx_description
1 polymer ?
#
loop_
_entity_poly.entity_id
_entity_poly.type
_entity_poly.pdbx_seq_one_letter_code
_entity_poly.pdbx_strand_id
1 'polypeptide(L)'
;MSTNKFRPFRALLFASMGLFGIVPGTHAAIANWSNPRRNIALAYEFATSIFYITGVVFYVSRVPERFKPGWFDLAGHSHQIFHVMVVMGALAHYGASLVFLDWRNHQSC
;
A
#
# COMPACT_ATOMS: atom_id res chain seq x y z
N MET A 1 -20.12 14.43 11.87
CA MET A 1 -19.18 14.21 12.99
C MET A 1 -18.66 12.78 12.94
N SER A 2 -17.46 12.55 12.42
CA SER A 2 -16.80 11.24 12.52
C SER A 2 -16.24 11.10 13.92
N THR A 3 -16.88 10.31 14.78
CA THR A 3 -16.43 10.07 16.15
C THR A 3 -15.00 9.50 16.11
N ASN A 4 -14.03 10.19 16.72
CA ASN A 4 -12.62 9.80 16.73
C ASN A 4 -12.39 8.33 17.16
N LYS A 5 -13.32 7.76 17.94
CA LYS A 5 -13.33 6.38 18.42
C LYS A 5 -13.31 5.31 17.31
N PHE A 6 -13.86 5.57 16.13
CA PHE A 6 -13.91 4.59 15.02
C PHE A 6 -12.80 4.75 13.97
N ARG A 7 -11.90 5.73 14.15
CA ARG A 7 -10.76 5.95 13.24
C ARG A 7 -9.81 4.73 13.12
N PRO A 8 -9.38 4.07 14.21
CA PRO A 8 -8.52 2.89 14.09
C PRO A 8 -9.26 1.70 13.49
N PHE A 9 -10.56 1.55 13.80
CA PHE A 9 -11.39 0.51 13.20
C PHE A 9 -11.44 0.63 11.68
N ARG A 10 -11.67 1.86 11.17
CA ARG A 10 -11.67 2.12 9.73
C ARG A 10 -10.30 1.84 9.08
N ALA A 11 -9.21 2.24 9.73
CA ALA A 11 -7.87 1.97 9.21
C ALA A 11 -7.57 0.47 9.14
N LEU A 12 -7.95 -0.28 10.19
CA LEU A 12 -7.78 -1.72 10.24
C LEU A 12 -8.62 -2.45 9.19
N LEU A 13 -9.85 -2.00 8.95
CA LEU A 13 -10.71 -2.52 7.89
C LEU A 13 -10.06 -2.38 6.50
N PHE A 14 -9.52 -1.20 6.19
CA PHE A 14 -8.83 -1.00 4.91
C PHE A 14 -7.51 -1.79 4.83
N ALA A 15 -6.79 -1.91 5.94
CA ALA A 15 -5.59 -2.73 6.01
C ALA A 15 -5.90 -4.21 5.77
N SER A 16 -6.99 -4.75 6.33
CA SER A 16 -7.37 -6.14 6.10
C SER A 16 -7.78 -6.41 4.65
N MET A 17 -8.48 -5.48 4.00
CA MET A 17 -8.74 -5.55 2.56
C MET A 17 -7.45 -5.61 1.73
N GLY A 18 -6.44 -4.81 2.08
CA GLY A 18 -5.13 -4.84 1.42
C GLY A 18 -4.36 -6.14 1.67
N LEU A 19 -4.35 -6.63 2.91
CA LEU A 19 -3.67 -7.88 3.29
C LEU A 19 -4.26 -9.11 2.59
N PHE A 20 -5.54 -9.08 2.23
CA PHE A 20 -6.14 -10.16 1.43
C PHE A 20 -5.41 -10.36 0.09
N GLY A 21 -4.74 -9.33 -0.45
CA GLY A 21 -3.91 -9.40 -1.66
C GLY A 21 -2.77 -10.44 -1.59
N ILE A 22 -2.36 -10.88 -0.40
CA ILE A 22 -1.37 -11.95 -0.23
C ILE A 22 -1.84 -13.26 -0.86
N VAL A 23 -3.15 -13.56 -0.78
CA VAL A 23 -3.73 -14.81 -1.32
C VAL A 23 -3.60 -14.88 -2.84
N PRO A 24 -4.17 -13.93 -3.63
CA PRO A 24 -4.00 -13.94 -5.09
C PRO A 24 -2.54 -13.72 -5.51
N GLY A 25 -1.75 -12.94 -4.76
CA GLY A 25 -0.32 -12.75 -5.02
C GLY A 25 0.47 -14.05 -4.91
N THR A 26 0.23 -14.85 -3.86
CA THR A 26 0.86 -16.17 -3.67
C THR A 26 0.39 -17.17 -4.72
N HIS A 27 -0.90 -17.17 -5.04
CA HIS A 27 -1.44 -18.02 -6.10
C HIS A 27 -0.80 -17.70 -7.46
N ALA A 28 -0.74 -16.42 -7.85
CA ALA A 28 -0.12 -15.98 -9.10
C ALA A 28 1.39 -16.30 -9.15
N ALA A 29 2.07 -16.18 -8.01
CA ALA A 29 3.46 -16.56 -7.84
C ALA A 29 3.74 -18.04 -8.12
N ILE A 30 2.84 -18.93 -7.69
CA ILE A 30 2.94 -20.37 -7.91
C ILE A 30 2.56 -20.71 -9.35
N ALA A 31 1.46 -20.15 -9.86
CA ALA A 31 0.96 -20.42 -11.20
C ALA A 31 1.94 -19.99 -12.31
N ASN A 32 2.75 -18.95 -12.06
CA ASN A 32 3.69 -18.38 -13.04
C ASN A 32 5.16 -18.59 -12.63
N TRP A 33 5.48 -19.72 -12.01
CA TRP A 33 6.81 -19.99 -11.44
C TRP A 33 7.97 -19.84 -12.44
N SER A 34 7.76 -20.20 -13.71
CA SER A 34 8.76 -20.12 -14.78
C SER A 34 8.90 -18.74 -15.43
N ASN A 35 8.03 -17.77 -15.10
CA ASN A 35 8.00 -16.48 -15.77
C ASN A 35 9.08 -15.53 -15.19
N PRO A 36 10.06 -15.06 -16.00
CA PRO A 36 11.11 -14.18 -15.52
C PRO A 36 10.60 -12.81 -15.04
N ARG A 37 9.46 -12.32 -15.56
CA ARG A 37 8.86 -11.03 -15.18
C ARG A 37 8.11 -11.08 -13.84
N ARG A 38 7.80 -12.29 -13.32
CA ARG A 38 7.10 -12.52 -12.04
C ARG A 38 7.79 -11.86 -10.86
N ASN A 39 9.12 -11.95 -10.79
CA ASN A 39 9.88 -11.38 -9.67
C ASN A 39 9.82 -9.86 -9.63
N ILE A 40 9.83 -9.20 -10.80
CA ILE A 40 9.71 -7.75 -10.91
C ILE A 40 8.32 -7.29 -10.49
N ALA A 41 7.26 -7.94 -11.00
CA ALA A 41 5.89 -7.62 -10.62
C ALA A 41 5.66 -7.79 -9.11
N LEU A 42 6.17 -8.88 -8.51
CA LEU A 42 6.04 -9.12 -7.08
C LEU A 42 6.88 -8.18 -6.22
N ALA A 43 8.02 -7.69 -6.72
CA ALA A 43 8.77 -6.65 -6.04
C ALA A 43 7.96 -5.34 -5.94
N TYR A 44 7.26 -4.96 -7.01
CA TYR A 44 6.35 -3.80 -7.00
C TYR A 44 5.14 -3.99 -6.09
N GLU A 45 4.52 -5.17 -6.10
CA GLU A 45 3.41 -5.51 -5.17
C GLU A 45 3.87 -5.52 -3.70
N PHE A 46 5.08 -6.03 -3.44
CA PHE A 46 5.68 -6.00 -2.12
C PHE A 46 5.97 -4.57 -1.66
N ALA A 47 6.51 -3.72 -2.54
CA ALA A 47 6.70 -2.30 -2.26
C ALA A 47 5.36 -1.59 -1.97
N THR A 48 4.31 -1.89 -2.73
CA THR A 48 2.95 -1.38 -2.48
C THR A 48 2.48 -1.71 -1.06
N SER A 49 2.69 -2.97 -0.65
CA SER A 49 2.33 -3.44 0.69
C SER A 49 3.12 -2.73 1.80
N ILE A 50 4.43 -2.51 1.60
CA ILE A 50 5.25 -1.74 2.55
C ILE A 50 4.70 -0.32 2.70
N PHE A 51 4.46 0.40 1.59
CA PHE A 51 3.94 1.76 1.65
C PHE A 51 2.59 1.85 2.37
N TYR A 52 1.67 0.94 2.08
CA TYR A 52 0.35 0.93 2.74
C TYR A 52 0.43 0.58 4.23
N ILE A 53 1.22 -0.42 4.61
CA ILE A 53 1.42 -0.78 6.03
C ILE A 53 2.06 0.39 6.78
N THR A 54 3.13 0.97 6.24
CA THR A 54 3.80 2.14 6.84
C THR A 54 2.83 3.32 6.98
N GLY A 55 2.03 3.61 5.95
CA GLY A 55 1.00 4.65 6.00
C GLY A 55 0.00 4.42 7.12
N VAL A 56 -0.56 3.20 7.23
CA VAL A 56 -1.51 2.84 8.30
C VAL A 56 -0.87 3.00 9.69
N VAL A 57 0.39 2.60 9.85
CA VAL A 57 1.14 2.79 11.11
C VAL A 57 1.24 4.27 11.48
N PHE A 58 1.60 5.15 10.54
CA PHE A 58 1.62 6.59 10.80
C PHE A 58 0.22 7.13 11.17
N TYR A 59 -0.81 6.76 10.40
CA TYR A 59 -2.18 7.20 10.64
C TYR A 59 -2.73 6.81 12.01
N VAL A 60 -2.43 5.59 12.48
CA VAL A 60 -2.89 5.08 13.78
C VAL A 60 -2.04 5.63 14.92
N SER A 61 -0.71 5.69 14.75
CA SER A 61 0.22 6.12 15.81
C SER A 61 0.19 7.62 16.11
N ARG A 62 -0.30 8.44 15.17
CA ARG A 62 -0.33 9.91 15.26
C ARG A 62 1.07 10.52 15.43
N VAL A 63 2.07 9.88 14.85
CA VAL A 63 3.44 10.41 14.80
C VAL A 63 3.58 11.26 13.54
N PRO A 64 4.18 12.46 13.61
CA PRO A 64 4.92 13.07 14.73
C PRO A 64 4.11 14.00 15.66
N GLU A 65 2.84 14.29 15.36
CA GLU A 65 2.06 15.27 16.13
C GLU A 65 1.83 14.87 17.60
N ARG A 66 1.93 13.58 17.93
CA ARG A 66 1.94 13.06 19.30
C ARG A 66 3.13 13.56 20.11
N PHE A 67 4.27 13.82 19.48
CA PHE A 67 5.51 14.21 20.16
C PHE A 67 5.67 15.72 20.33
N LYS A 68 5.12 16.52 19.40
CA LYS A 68 5.08 17.99 19.52
C LYS A 68 3.71 18.54 19.12
N PRO A 69 2.75 18.62 20.06
CA PRO A 69 1.46 19.26 19.83
C PRO A 69 1.67 20.72 19.40
N GLY A 70 0.95 21.17 18.35
CA GLY A 70 1.02 22.56 17.86
C GLY A 70 2.07 22.83 16.78
N TRP A 71 3.07 21.97 16.59
CA TRP A 71 4.10 22.14 15.55
C TRP A 71 3.70 21.61 14.18
N PHE A 72 2.79 20.63 14.15
CA PHE A 72 2.38 19.93 12.93
C PHE A 72 0.94 20.25 12.52
N ASP A 73 0.39 21.37 13.00
CA ASP A 73 -1.03 21.72 12.79
C ASP A 73 -1.32 22.12 11.33
N LEU A 74 -0.33 22.64 10.60
CA LEU A 74 -0.44 23.03 9.19
C LEU A 74 0.13 21.99 8.23
N ALA A 75 1.32 21.45 8.53
CA ALA A 75 2.04 20.52 7.66
C ALA A 75 2.79 19.45 8.45
N GLY A 76 2.92 18.26 7.88
CA GLY A 76 3.70 17.14 8.43
C GLY A 76 2.99 16.30 9.49
N HIS A 77 1.68 16.46 9.69
CA HIS A 77 0.92 15.58 10.59
C HIS A 77 0.70 14.19 9.97
N SER A 78 0.48 13.18 10.81
CA SER A 78 0.32 11.77 10.43
C SER A 78 -0.62 11.53 9.25
N HIS A 79 -1.72 12.28 9.16
CA HIS A 79 -2.69 12.14 8.07
C HIS A 79 -2.14 12.62 6.71
N GLN A 80 -1.30 13.66 6.65
CA GLN A 80 -0.60 14.05 5.42
C GLN A 80 0.44 13.00 5.03
N ILE A 81 1.22 12.50 6.01
CA ILE A 81 2.19 11.43 5.77
C ILE A 81 1.48 10.17 5.25
N PHE A 82 0.33 9.83 5.82
CA PHE A 82 -0.52 8.74 5.33
C PHE A 82 -0.89 8.92 3.86
N HIS A 83 -1.37 10.11 3.46
CA HIS A 83 -1.72 10.37 2.06
C HIS A 83 -0.51 10.26 1.12
N VAL A 84 0.66 10.77 1.53
CA VAL A 84 1.90 10.63 0.75
C VAL A 84 2.26 9.14 0.57
N MET A 85 2.18 8.35 1.64
CA MET A 85 2.42 6.90 1.57
C MET A 85 1.41 6.18 0.68
N VAL A 86 0.13 6.59 0.70
CA VAL A 86 -0.90 6.04 -0.19
C VAL A 86 -0.57 6.34 -1.66
N VAL A 87 -0.14 7.57 -1.98
CA VAL A 87 0.27 7.92 -3.35
C VAL A 87 1.48 7.10 -3.80
N MET A 88 2.49 6.94 -2.95
CA MET A 88 3.67 6.12 -3.26
C MET A 88 3.31 4.64 -3.47
N GLY A 89 2.42 4.10 -2.64
CA GLY A 89 1.88 2.74 -2.82
C GLY A 89 1.12 2.59 -4.14
N ALA A 90 0.28 3.57 -4.50
CA ALA A 90 -0.44 3.56 -5.77
C ALA A 90 0.51 3.61 -6.99
N LEU A 91 1.60 4.39 -6.90
CA LEU A 91 2.63 4.43 -7.95
C LEU A 91 3.38 3.09 -8.08
N ALA A 92 3.71 2.44 -6.96
CA ALA A 92 4.32 1.11 -6.98
C ALA A 92 3.37 0.08 -7.63
N HIS A 93 2.09 0.11 -7.28
CA HIS A 93 1.08 -0.78 -7.85
C HIS A 93 0.83 -0.50 -9.34
N TYR A 94 0.91 0.76 -9.75
CA TYR A 94 0.89 1.14 -11.16
C TYR A 94 2.10 0.55 -11.91
N GLY A 95 3.29 0.56 -11.30
CA GLY A 95 4.48 -0.14 -11.82
C GLY A 95 4.24 -1.64 -12.03
N ALA A 96 3.65 -2.34 -11.05
CA ALA A 96 3.25 -3.75 -11.20
C ALA A 96 2.28 -3.94 -12.38
N SER A 97 1.28 -3.06 -12.49
CA SER A 97 0.28 -3.08 -13.57
C SER A 97 0.90 -2.92 -14.95
N LEU A 98 1.90 -2.04 -15.10
CA LEU A 98 2.65 -1.88 -16.34
C LEU A 98 3.43 -3.15 -16.70
N VAL A 99 4.06 -3.81 -15.73
CA VAL A 99 4.75 -5.10 -15.95
C VAL A 99 3.76 -6.18 -16.42
N PHE A 100 2.57 -6.23 -15.83
CA PHE A 100 1.52 -7.17 -16.26
C PHE A 100 0.99 -6.87 -17.65
N LEU A 101 0.77 -5.59 -17.98
CA LEU A 101 0.32 -5.17 -19.31
C LEU A 101 1.37 -5.47 -20.38
N ASP A 102 2.63 -5.17 -20.11
CA ASP A 102 3.75 -5.48 -21.00
C ASP A 102 3.88 -7.00 -21.22
N TRP A 103 3.73 -7.80 -20.17
CA TRP A 103 3.70 -9.26 -20.31
C TRP A 103 2.53 -9.73 -21.18
N ARG A 104 1.32 -9.20 -20.95
CA ARG A 104 0.13 -9.50 -21.78
C ARG A 104 0.37 -9.17 -23.25
N ASN A 105 0.96 -8.01 -23.56
CA ASN A 105 1.18 -7.57 -24.93
C ASN A 105 2.15 -8.49 -25.70
N HIS A 106 3.08 -9.16 -25.01
CA HIS A 106 4.04 -10.08 -25.60
C HIS A 106 3.55 -11.54 -25.62
N GLN A 107 2.41 -11.84 -24.99
CA GLN A 107 1.82 -13.17 -24.90
C GLN A 107 0.38 -13.09 -25.37
N SER A 108 0.19 -13.06 -26.70
CA SER A 108 -1.11 -13.27 -27.32
C SER A 108 -1.54 -14.72 -27.08
N CYS A 109 -2.75 -14.90 -26.52
CA CYS A 109 -3.39 -16.20 -26.38
C CYS A 109 -3.70 -16.84 -27.74
#